data_AF-A0A6M3JWB4-F1
#
_entry.id   AF-A0A6M3JWB4-F1
#
_cell.length_a   1.000
_cell.length_b   1.000
_cell.length_c   1.000
_cell.angle_alpha   90.00
_cell.angle_beta   90.00
_cell.angle_gamma   90.00
#
_symmetry.space_group_name_H-M   'P 1'
#
loop_
_entity.id
_entity.type
_entity.pdbx_description
1 polymer ?
#
loop_
_entity_poly.entity_id
_entity_poly.type
_entity_poly.pdbx_seq_one_letter_code
_entity_poly.pdbx_strand_id
1 'polypeptide(L)'
;MRDECMPSDEQSASAAILAADGWFHGITVITDGANAVTVDIYDNASAASGTKLIPTATITTSATDRIQTINPPKRIRVKNGIYASITCAGTVGYMVYHET
;
A
#
# COMPACT_ATOMS: atom_id res chain seq x y z
N MET A 1 21.84 -4.98 10.83
CA MET A 1 20.71 -5.32 9.94
C MET A 1 19.56 -4.49 10.46
N ARG A 2 19.06 -3.51 9.70
CA ARG A 2 18.06 -2.57 10.25
C ARG A 2 16.70 -3.27 10.19
N ASP A 3 16.32 -3.90 11.29
CA ASP A 3 14.98 -4.45 11.56
C ASP A 3 13.98 -3.31 11.85
N GLU A 4 14.05 -2.24 11.08
CA GLU A 4 13.25 -1.04 11.27
C GLU A 4 12.28 -0.92 10.10
N CYS A 5 11.00 -0.85 10.43
CA CYS A 5 9.92 -0.57 9.50
C CYS A 5 10.18 0.76 8.77
N MET A 6 10.46 0.71 7.47
CA MET A 6 10.74 1.88 6.62
C MET A 6 9.52 2.22 5.77
N PRO A 7 9.18 3.51 5.61
CA PRO A 7 8.25 3.92 4.56
C PRO A 7 8.93 3.83 3.19
N SER A 8 8.17 3.48 2.16
CA SER A 8 8.55 3.70 0.78
C SER A 8 8.60 5.19 0.44
N ASP A 9 9.23 5.55 -0.68
CA ASP A 9 8.98 6.84 -1.32
C ASP A 9 7.47 7.01 -1.60
N GLU A 10 7.00 8.26 -1.66
CA GLU A 10 5.62 8.56 -2.04
C GLU A 10 5.35 8.08 -3.47
N GLN A 11 4.25 7.37 -3.64
CA GLN A 11 3.77 6.88 -4.93
C GLN A 11 2.42 7.52 -5.24
N SER A 12 2.15 7.77 -6.52
CA SER A 12 0.89 8.37 -6.99
C SER A 12 0.08 7.49 -7.93
N ALA A 13 0.55 6.27 -8.19
CA ALA A 13 -0.07 5.26 -9.03
C ALA A 13 0.41 3.88 -8.60
N SER A 14 -0.22 2.81 -9.10
CA SER A 14 0.19 1.43 -8.80
C SER A 14 1.69 1.20 -9.05
N ALA A 15 2.36 0.56 -8.10
CA ALA A 15 3.81 0.39 -8.14
C ALA A 15 4.28 -0.87 -7.40
N ALA A 16 5.41 -1.41 -7.86
CA ALA A 16 6.21 -2.35 -7.08
C ALA A 16 6.95 -1.59 -5.99
N ILE A 17 6.71 -1.94 -4.73
CA ILE A 17 7.28 -1.29 -3.55
C ILE A 17 8.54 -2.02 -3.10
N LEU A 18 8.49 -3.36 -3.12
CA LEU A 18 9.59 -4.23 -2.76
C LEU A 18 9.66 -5.36 -3.78
N ALA A 19 10.87 -5.81 -4.13
CA ALA A 19 11.12 -6.90 -5.07
C ALA A 19 11.95 -8.06 -4.47
N ALA A 20 11.94 -8.19 -3.14
CA ALA A 20 12.71 -9.17 -2.37
C ALA A 20 11.88 -9.73 -1.19
N ASP A 21 12.44 -10.69 -0.43
CA ASP A 21 11.87 -11.13 0.85
C ASP A 21 11.82 -9.92 1.81
N GLY A 22 10.82 -9.91 2.68
CA GLY A 22 10.62 -8.81 3.62
C GLY A 22 9.30 -8.93 4.38
N TRP A 23 8.86 -7.82 4.95
CA TRP A 23 7.62 -7.74 5.72
C TRP A 23 6.78 -6.53 5.33
N PHE A 24 5.48 -6.72 5.22
CA PHE A 24 4.49 -5.65 5.05
C PHE A 24 3.90 -5.26 6.40
N HIS A 25 3.90 -3.96 6.70
CA HIS A 25 3.41 -3.40 7.97
C HIS A 25 2.13 -2.58 7.81
N GLY A 26 1.89 -2.02 6.62
CA GLY A 26 0.72 -1.20 6.36
C GLY A 26 0.92 -0.22 5.21
N ILE A 27 -0.10 0.60 4.99
CA ILE A 27 -0.11 1.65 3.96
C ILE A 27 -0.82 2.88 4.50
N THR A 28 -0.25 4.07 4.26
CA THR A 28 -0.95 5.34 4.40
C THR A 28 -1.32 5.87 3.03
N VAL A 29 -2.56 6.31 2.86
CA VAL A 29 -3.13 6.80 1.61
C VAL A 29 -3.71 8.18 1.84
N ILE A 30 -3.46 9.09 0.89
CA ILE A 30 -3.97 10.45 0.85
C ILE A 30 -4.80 10.62 -0.42
N THR A 31 -6.07 11.00 -0.26
CA THR A 31 -6.99 11.26 -1.38
C THR A 31 -7.02 12.75 -1.73
N ASP A 32 -7.54 13.07 -2.92
CA ASP A 32 -7.82 14.46 -3.31
C ASP A 32 -9.04 15.08 -2.60
N GLY A 33 -9.76 14.28 -1.80
CA GLY A 33 -10.98 14.68 -1.07
C GLY A 33 -12.27 14.63 -1.89
N ALA A 34 -12.21 14.29 -3.18
CA ALA A 34 -13.36 14.24 -4.10
C ALA A 34 -13.56 12.87 -4.75
N ASN A 35 -12.49 12.10 -4.92
CA ASN A 35 -12.50 10.77 -5.54
C ASN A 35 -12.08 9.70 -4.53
N ALA A 36 -12.86 8.62 -4.46
CA ALA A 36 -12.51 7.48 -3.61
C ALA A 36 -11.34 6.72 -4.22
N VAL A 37 -10.50 6.14 -3.36
CA VAL A 37 -9.34 5.35 -3.76
C VAL A 37 -9.57 3.90 -3.37
N THR A 38 -9.45 2.99 -4.33
CA THR A 38 -9.39 1.55 -4.07
C THR A 38 -7.94 1.10 -4.01
N VAL A 39 -7.61 0.32 -2.98
CA VAL A 39 -6.27 -0.19 -2.72
C VAL A 39 -6.30 -1.70 -2.58
N ASP A 40 -5.44 -2.36 -3.35
CA ASP A 40 -5.10 -3.78 -3.21
C ASP A 40 -3.58 -3.92 -3.03
N ILE A 41 -3.15 -4.70 -2.04
CA ILE A 41 -1.73 -4.99 -1.79
C ILE A 41 -1.46 -6.46 -2.06
N TYR A 42 -0.39 -6.77 -2.80
CA TYR A 42 -0.01 -8.11 -3.23
C TYR A 42 1.34 -8.55 -2.67
N ASP A 43 1.52 -9.86 -2.45
CA ASP A 43 2.73 -10.51 -1.90
C ASP A 43 3.84 -10.79 -2.94
N ASN A 44 3.85 -10.02 -4.02
CA ASN A 44 4.79 -10.11 -5.13
C ASN A 44 5.08 -8.71 -5.67
N ALA A 45 6.22 -8.50 -6.32
CA ALA A 45 6.56 -7.27 -7.05
C ALA A 45 5.61 -6.97 -8.25
N SER A 46 4.66 -7.85 -8.56
CA SER A 46 3.61 -7.64 -9.57
C SER A 46 2.26 -8.16 -9.10
N ALA A 47 1.19 -7.41 -9.36
CA ALA A 47 -0.18 -7.85 -9.07
C ALA A 47 -0.57 -9.12 -9.85
N ALA A 48 -0.04 -9.34 -11.05
CA ALA A 48 -0.42 -10.48 -11.89
C ALA A 48 0.07 -11.84 -11.35
N SER A 49 1.12 -11.82 -10.53
CA SER A 49 1.75 -13.02 -9.95
C SER A 49 1.61 -13.10 -8.43
N GLY A 50 0.96 -12.11 -7.82
CA GLY A 50 0.78 -12.02 -6.37
C GLY A 50 -0.62 -12.41 -5.92
N THR A 51 -0.72 -12.75 -4.64
CA THR A 51 -1.97 -12.92 -3.89
C THR A 51 -2.18 -11.70 -3.00
N LYS A 52 -3.44 -11.32 -2.76
CA LYS A 52 -3.76 -10.18 -1.89
C LYS A 52 -3.31 -10.44 -0.44
N LEU A 53 -2.57 -9.50 0.14
CA LEU A 53 -2.12 -9.53 1.54
C LEU A 53 -3.21 -9.14 2.53
N ILE A 54 -4.08 -8.22 2.11
CA ILE A 54 -5.21 -7.71 2.89
C ILE A 54 -6.46 -7.66 1.99
N PRO A 55 -7.68 -7.67 2.56
CA PRO A 55 -8.88 -7.40 1.80
C PRO A 55 -8.78 -6.06 1.06
N THR A 56 -9.47 -5.95 -0.07
CA THR A 56 -9.58 -4.70 -0.81
C THR A 56 -10.10 -3.59 0.10
N ALA A 57 -9.34 -2.51 0.18
CA ALA A 57 -9.72 -1.35 0.96
C ALA A 57 -10.24 -0.24 0.03
N THR A 58 -11.29 0.44 0.46
CA THR A 58 -11.79 1.64 -0.20
C THR A 58 -11.66 2.80 0.76
N ILE A 59 -10.80 3.75 0.41
CA ILE A 59 -10.63 5.01 1.12
C ILE A 59 -11.70 5.96 0.60
N THR A 60 -12.69 6.26 1.43
CA THR A 60 -13.80 7.12 1.06
C THR A 60 -13.37 8.58 0.94
N THR A 61 -14.17 9.35 0.21
CA THR A 61 -13.94 10.79 0.04
C THR A 61 -14.25 11.54 1.33
N SER A 62 -13.42 12.53 1.63
CA SER A 62 -13.68 13.47 2.71
C SER A 62 -12.96 14.77 2.43
N ALA A 63 -13.68 15.89 2.53
CA ALA A 63 -13.09 17.21 2.29
C ALA A 63 -12.05 17.58 3.37
N THR A 64 -12.23 17.06 4.59
CA THR A 64 -11.45 17.41 5.79
C THR A 64 -10.53 16.28 6.28
N ASP A 65 -10.87 15.01 6.00
CA ASP A 65 -10.13 13.84 6.48
C ASP A 65 -9.66 12.98 5.30
N ARG A 66 -8.62 13.46 4.62
CA ARG A 66 -8.13 12.87 3.37
C ARG A 66 -7.12 11.75 3.57
N ILE A 67 -6.70 11.49 4.81
CA ILE A 67 -5.58 10.61 5.12
C ILE A 67 -6.10 9.41 5.89
N GLN A 68 -5.89 8.22 5.36
CA GLN A 68 -6.22 6.98 6.06
C GLN A 68 -5.04 6.03 6.05
N THR A 69 -4.88 5.29 7.15
CA THR A 69 -3.84 4.28 7.29
C THR A 69 -4.49 2.92 7.53
N ILE A 70 -4.05 1.92 6.77
CA ILE A 70 -4.53 0.55 6.86
C ILE A 70 -3.37 -0.33 7.29
N ASN A 71 -3.50 -0.93 8.47
CA ASN A 71 -2.49 -1.80 9.03
C ASN A 71 -3.11 -3.16 9.37
N PRO A 72 -2.52 -4.29 8.94
CA PRO A 72 -2.89 -5.59 9.47
C PRO A 72 -2.54 -5.68 10.97
N PRO A 73 -3.25 -6.51 11.75
CA PRO A 73 -3.00 -6.66 13.19
C PRO A 73 -1.62 -7.23 13.52
N LYS A 74 -0.96 -7.87 12.54
CA LYS A 74 0.42 -8.34 12.60
C LYS A 74 1.08 -8.08 11.25
N ARG A 75 2.39 -7.81 11.25
CA ARG A 75 3.17 -7.74 10.01
C ARG A 75 3.05 -9.05 9.23
N ILE A 76 3.01 -8.95 7.91
CA ILE A 76 2.82 -10.09 7.01
C ILE A 76 4.12 -10.32 6.25
N ARG A 77 4.66 -11.53 6.31
CA ARG A 77 5.87 -11.88 5.57
C ARG A 77 5.55 -11.98 4.08
N VAL A 78 6.44 -11.43 3.25
CA VAL A 78 6.40 -11.57 1.80
C VAL A 78 7.72 -12.15 1.31
N LYS A 79 7.66 -13.11 0.39
CA LYS A 79 8.88 -13.74 -0.16
C LYS A 79 9.32 -13.14 -1.49
N ASN A 80 8.37 -12.59 -2.25
CA ASN A 80 8.57 -12.18 -3.63
C ASN A 80 8.33 -10.67 -3.83
N GLY A 81 8.34 -9.89 -2.74
CA GLY A 81 8.12 -8.46 -2.76
C GLY A 81 6.71 -8.02 -2.39
N ILE A 82 6.44 -6.75 -2.67
CA ILE A 82 5.18 -6.07 -2.38
C ILE A 82 4.80 -5.23 -3.59
N TYR A 83 3.56 -5.35 -4.05
CA TYR A 83 3.00 -4.48 -5.09
C TYR A 83 1.71 -3.84 -4.57
N ALA A 84 1.62 -2.53 -4.69
CA ALA A 84 0.41 -1.77 -4.39
C ALA A 84 -0.32 -1.46 -5.70
N SER A 85 -1.55 -1.94 -5.82
CA SER A 85 -2.45 -1.62 -6.91
C SER A 85 -3.46 -0.57 -6.46
N ILE A 86 -3.45 0.57 -7.12
CA ILE A 86 -4.28 1.72 -6.82
C ILE A 86 -5.23 1.98 -7.98
N THR A 87 -6.51 2.16 -7.66
CA THR A 87 -7.52 2.61 -8.61
C THR A 87 -8.20 3.85 -8.07
N CYS A 88 -8.11 4.96 -8.81
CA CYS A 88 -8.72 6.24 -8.47
C CYS A 88 -9.00 7.00 -9.77
N ALA A 89 -10.09 7.77 -9.81
CA ALA A 89 -10.39 8.67 -10.92
C ALA A 89 -9.68 10.03 -10.81
N GLY A 90 -9.16 10.36 -9.63
CA GLY A 90 -8.49 11.61 -9.30
C GLY A 90 -7.05 11.42 -8.83
N THR A 91 -6.59 12.31 -7.97
CA THR A 91 -5.20 12.27 -7.45
C THR A 91 -5.13 11.47 -6.16
N VAL A 92 -4.04 10.72 -6.01
CA VAL A 92 -3.72 9.93 -4.83
C VAL A 92 -2.23 10.03 -4.54
N GLY A 93 -1.87 10.09 -3.27
CA GLY A 93 -0.51 9.86 -2.79
C GLY A 93 -0.53 8.74 -1.75
N TYR A 94 0.47 7.87 -1.72
CA TYR A 94 0.55 6.83 -0.71
C TYR A 94 1.99 6.42 -0.40
N MET A 95 2.18 5.88 0.79
CA MET A 95 3.43 5.26 1.24
C MET A 95 3.12 3.90 1.85
N VAL A 96 3.90 2.89 1.50
CA VAL A 96 3.82 1.55 2.08
C VAL A 96 4.95 1.37 3.09
N TYR A 97 4.62 0.86 4.27
CA TYR A 97 5.56 0.61 5.35
C TYR A 97 6.01 -0.85 5.29
N HIS A 98 7.31 -1.09 5.17
CA HIS A 98 7.88 -2.42 5.02
C HIS A 98 9.28 -2.58 5.62
N GLU A 99 9.72 -3.83 5.79
CA GLU A 99 11.08 -4.22 6.18
C GLU A 99 11.69 -5.10 5.08
N THR A 100 13.03 -5.16 5.00
CA THR A 100 13.81 -5.98 4.04
C THR A 100 14.73 -6.94 4.77
#